data_AF-A0A9L0JG17-F1
#
_entry.id   AF-A0A9L0JG17-F1
#
_cell.length_a   1.000
_cell.length_b   1.000
_cell.length_c   1.000
_cell.angle_alpha   90.00
_cell.angle_beta   90.00
_cell.angle_gamma   90.00
#
_symmetry.space_group_name_H-M   'P 1'
#
loop_
_entity.id
_entity.type
_entity.pdbx_description
1 polymer ?
#
loop_
_entity_poly.entity_id
_entity_poly.type
_entity_poly.pdbx_seq_one_letter_code
_entity_poly.pdbx_strand_id
1 'polypeptide(L)'
;MKSRLERPCALSSRPSVPRPPALSSHGSTCCLFWTFPMDRVIQEWAFVNTDVFARTKIDPSALVQKLDLDTRSVTSVRRGTEAKAVLPKKEKLKLRRERWLQKIEALKLAEQERRAQQRRKATVVVGDLQPLRDALPELLELEAGGRRQRTRGAGSRPRPAELSRMSAAQRLQLLEEERTRFQELLASPAYRASPLLAIGQQLAQQMQLDSGAQL
;
A
#
# COMPACT_ATOMS: atom_id res chain seq x y z
N MET A 1 -18.28 -43.79 -51.00
CA MET A 1 -17.85 -44.25 -49.67
C MET A 1 -17.60 -43.03 -48.81
N LYS A 2 -18.53 -42.70 -47.90
CA LYS A 2 -18.45 -41.52 -47.00
C LYS A 2 -18.14 -42.03 -45.60
N SER A 3 -16.91 -41.81 -45.14
CA SER A 3 -16.45 -42.20 -43.80
C SER A 3 -16.92 -41.17 -42.78
N ARG A 4 -17.81 -41.62 -41.88
CA ARG A 4 -18.28 -40.91 -40.68
C ARG A 4 -17.17 -40.97 -39.63
N LEU A 5 -16.61 -39.83 -39.26
CA LEU A 5 -15.64 -39.72 -38.17
C LEU A 5 -16.40 -39.47 -36.86
N GLU A 6 -16.52 -40.53 -36.05
CA GLU A 6 -17.03 -40.51 -34.68
C GLU A 6 -16.12 -39.64 -33.79
N ARG A 7 -16.71 -38.77 -32.97
CA ARG A 7 -16.01 -37.99 -31.94
C ARG A 7 -16.05 -38.77 -30.63
N PRO A 8 -14.92 -39.04 -29.95
CA PRO A 8 -14.97 -39.56 -28.59
C PRO A 8 -15.28 -38.44 -27.58
N CYS A 9 -16.41 -38.57 -26.89
CA CYS A 9 -16.75 -37.80 -25.70
C CYS A 9 -15.86 -38.24 -24.53
N ALA A 10 -14.92 -37.39 -24.12
CA ALA A 10 -14.20 -37.59 -22.86
C ALA A 10 -15.11 -37.21 -21.69
N LEU A 11 -15.47 -38.21 -20.87
CA LEU A 11 -16.06 -38.04 -19.56
C LEU A 11 -15.07 -37.28 -18.67
N SER A 12 -15.40 -36.05 -18.31
CA SER A 12 -14.78 -35.35 -17.18
C SER A 12 -15.57 -35.68 -15.92
N SER A 13 -14.98 -36.52 -15.08
CA SER A 13 -15.44 -36.78 -13.72
C SER A 13 -15.40 -35.49 -12.90
N ARG A 14 -16.57 -34.97 -12.55
CA ARG A 14 -16.73 -33.87 -11.59
C ARG A 14 -16.56 -34.40 -10.16
N PRO A 15 -15.80 -33.73 -9.27
CA PRO A 15 -15.85 -34.04 -7.85
C PRO A 15 -17.18 -33.56 -7.26
N SER A 16 -17.84 -34.44 -6.53
CA SER A 16 -19.08 -34.22 -5.80
C SER A 16 -18.83 -33.36 -4.56
N VAL A 17 -19.49 -32.21 -4.48
CA VAL A 17 -19.56 -31.40 -3.25
C VAL A 17 -20.77 -31.88 -2.44
N PRO A 18 -20.65 -32.17 -1.13
CA PRO A 18 -21.80 -32.57 -0.33
C PRO A 18 -22.73 -31.38 -0.07
N ARG A 19 -24.02 -31.64 -0.28
CA ARG A 19 -25.15 -30.74 -0.10
C ARG A 19 -25.49 -30.60 1.39
N PRO A 20 -25.62 -29.40 1.96
CA PRO A 20 -26.10 -29.23 3.33
C PRO A 20 -27.62 -29.54 3.41
N PRO A 21 -28.10 -30.06 4.56
CA PRO A 21 -29.51 -30.41 4.73
C PRO A 21 -30.40 -29.17 4.78
N ALA A 22 -31.55 -29.29 4.15
CA ALA A 22 -32.65 -28.34 4.21
C ALA A 22 -33.28 -28.38 5.61
N LEU A 23 -33.32 -27.24 6.30
CA LEU A 23 -34.29 -26.99 7.37
C LEU A 23 -35.39 -26.09 6.84
N SER A 24 -36.59 -26.65 6.78
CA SER A 24 -37.83 -25.99 6.45
C SER A 24 -38.32 -25.14 7.62
N SER A 25 -38.55 -23.86 7.31
CA SER A 25 -39.72 -23.05 7.67
C SER A 25 -40.17 -23.01 9.13
N HIS A 26 -40.00 -21.86 9.78
CA HIS A 26 -41.12 -21.16 10.42
C HIS A 26 -40.91 -19.65 10.26
N GLY A 27 -41.91 -18.97 9.70
CA GLY A 27 -41.94 -17.52 9.61
C GLY A 27 -42.01 -16.91 11.01
N SER A 28 -41.16 -15.94 11.27
CA SER A 28 -41.40 -14.94 12.31
C SER A 28 -40.90 -13.61 11.81
N THR A 29 -41.86 -12.79 11.45
CA THR A 29 -41.70 -11.37 11.18
C THR A 29 -41.10 -10.73 12.44
N CYS A 30 -39.84 -10.36 12.39
CA CYS A 30 -39.23 -9.46 13.37
C CYS A 30 -38.45 -8.39 12.62
N CYS A 31 -39.20 -7.39 12.16
CA CYS A 31 -38.70 -6.01 12.22
C CYS A 31 -38.34 -5.75 13.69
N LEU A 32 -37.11 -5.29 13.95
CA LEU A 32 -36.65 -4.42 15.05
C LEU A 32 -35.11 -4.56 15.06
N PHE A 33 -34.43 -3.67 14.35
CA PHE A 33 -33.75 -2.53 14.97
C PHE A 33 -32.61 -3.01 15.89
N TRP A 34 -31.38 -2.89 15.39
CA TRP A 34 -30.16 -3.07 16.16
C TRP A 34 -30.24 -2.18 17.41
N THR A 35 -30.62 -2.76 18.54
CA THR A 35 -30.41 -2.17 19.86
C THR A 35 -29.07 -2.66 20.35
N PHE A 36 -28.08 -1.77 20.26
CA PHE A 36 -26.86 -1.87 21.04
C PHE A 36 -27.24 -2.05 22.53
N PRO A 37 -26.66 -3.00 23.27
CA PRO A 37 -26.87 -3.09 24.71
C PRO A 37 -26.11 -1.95 25.39
N MET A 38 -26.80 -0.82 25.56
CA MET A 38 -26.34 0.37 26.31
C MET A 38 -27.02 0.48 27.68
N ASP A 39 -27.57 -0.62 28.22
CA ASP A 39 -28.35 -0.59 29.46
C ASP A 39 -27.63 -1.09 30.71
N ARG A 40 -26.34 -1.48 30.64
CA ARG A 40 -25.60 -1.97 31.83
C ARG A 40 -24.67 -0.94 32.47
N VAL A 41 -24.41 0.21 31.85
CA VAL A 41 -23.50 1.24 32.42
C VAL A 41 -24.26 2.35 33.17
N ILE A 42 -25.57 2.50 32.92
CA ILE A 42 -26.37 3.61 33.46
C ILE A 42 -26.67 3.43 34.96
N GLN A 43 -26.79 2.19 35.44
CA GLN A 43 -27.26 1.92 36.80
C GLN A 43 -26.18 2.13 37.88
N GLU A 44 -24.89 2.00 37.55
CA GLU A 44 -23.80 2.30 38.49
C GLU A 44 -23.58 3.80 38.70
N TRP A 45 -23.94 4.65 37.72
CA TRP A 45 -23.78 6.10 37.82
C TRP A 45 -24.91 6.80 38.58
N ALA A 46 -26.09 6.16 38.66
CA ALA A 46 -27.24 6.70 39.38
C ALA A 46 -27.07 6.65 40.91
N PHE A 47 -26.26 5.72 41.44
CA PHE A 47 -26.06 5.58 42.89
C PHE A 47 -25.14 6.66 43.48
N VAL A 48 -24.24 7.24 42.67
CA VAL A 48 -23.25 8.22 43.16
C VAL A 48 -23.79 9.65 43.18
N ASN A 49 -24.98 9.93 42.63
CA ASN A 49 -25.36 11.29 42.25
C ASN A 49 -26.55 11.88 43.03
N THR A 50 -27.17 11.14 43.94
CA THR A 50 -28.40 11.63 44.60
C THR A 50 -28.15 12.59 45.76
N ASP A 51 -26.93 12.73 46.28
CA ASP A 51 -26.69 13.60 47.45
C ASP A 51 -25.32 14.32 47.50
N VAL A 52 -24.55 14.33 46.39
CA VAL A 52 -23.22 14.97 46.38
C VAL A 52 -23.30 16.49 46.58
N PHE A 53 -24.39 17.12 46.14
CA PHE A 53 -24.57 18.58 46.20
C PHE A 53 -25.59 19.05 47.25
N ALA A 54 -26.16 18.16 48.05
CA ALA A 54 -27.24 18.51 48.98
C ALA A 54 -26.79 19.45 50.12
N ARG A 55 -25.49 19.53 50.40
CA ARG A 55 -24.90 20.44 51.40
C ARG A 55 -24.33 21.73 50.82
N THR A 56 -24.27 21.86 49.50
CA THR A 56 -23.74 23.06 48.84
C THR A 56 -24.83 24.14 48.76
N LYS A 57 -24.73 25.14 49.64
CA LYS A 57 -25.53 26.36 49.51
C LYS A 57 -24.81 27.29 48.54
N ILE A 58 -25.30 27.34 47.29
CA ILE A 58 -24.78 28.26 46.28
C ILE A 58 -25.66 29.50 46.28
N ASP A 59 -25.08 30.65 46.61
CA ASP A 59 -25.77 31.94 46.61
C ASP A 59 -26.00 32.38 45.14
N PRO A 60 -27.24 32.72 44.72
CA PRO A 60 -27.52 33.11 43.33
C PRO A 60 -26.74 34.34 42.87
N SER A 61 -26.30 35.20 43.80
CA SER A 61 -25.45 36.35 43.49
C SER A 61 -24.03 35.94 43.05
N ALA A 62 -23.52 34.79 43.53
CA ALA A 62 -22.22 34.25 43.15
C ALA A 62 -22.23 33.52 41.79
N LEU A 63 -23.40 33.17 41.26
CA LEU A 63 -23.53 32.59 39.91
C LEU A 63 -23.34 33.63 38.80
N VAL A 64 -23.43 34.92 39.12
CA VAL A 64 -23.22 35.99 38.14
C VAL A 64 -21.73 36.21 37.96
N GLN A 65 -21.07 35.22 37.33
CA GLN A 65 -19.71 35.37 36.86
C GLN A 65 -19.71 36.31 35.67
N LYS A 66 -19.43 37.60 35.90
CA LYS A 66 -19.12 38.55 34.83
C LYS A 66 -17.77 38.15 34.25
N LEU A 67 -17.78 37.24 33.28
CA LEU A 67 -16.60 36.92 32.48
C LEU A 67 -16.27 38.15 31.65
N ASP A 68 -15.18 38.82 32.01
CA ASP A 68 -14.57 39.79 31.11
C ASP A 68 -14.14 39.03 29.85
N LEU A 69 -14.58 39.51 28.69
CA LEU A 69 -14.34 38.85 27.41
C LEU A 69 -12.86 38.91 27.08
N ASP A 70 -12.09 37.98 27.63
CA ASP A 70 -10.66 37.90 27.39
C ASP A 70 -10.45 37.65 25.89
N THR A 71 -9.67 38.50 25.24
CA THR A 71 -9.51 38.57 23.77
C THR A 71 -9.11 37.21 23.17
N ARG A 72 -8.49 36.34 23.97
CA ARG A 72 -8.14 34.96 23.61
C ARG A 72 -9.37 34.06 23.39
N SER A 73 -10.44 34.22 24.18
CA SER A 73 -11.68 33.42 24.06
C SER A 73 -12.46 33.75 22.78
N VAL A 74 -12.38 34.98 22.30
CA VAL A 74 -13.04 35.43 21.05
C VAL A 74 -12.43 34.72 19.83
N THR A 75 -11.14 34.36 19.88
CA THR A 75 -10.46 33.71 18.75
C THR A 75 -10.87 32.25 18.54
N SER A 76 -11.22 31.51 19.61
CA SER A 76 -11.72 30.14 19.48
C SER A 76 -13.17 30.12 18.98
N VAL A 77 -13.98 31.10 19.40
CA VAL A 77 -15.34 31.30 18.86
C VAL A 77 -15.30 31.65 17.38
N ARG A 78 -14.41 32.57 16.95
CA ARG A 78 -14.31 32.98 15.54
C ARG A 78 -13.82 31.90 14.59
N ARG A 79 -13.06 30.90 15.06
CA ARG A 79 -12.66 29.77 14.20
C ARG A 79 -13.84 28.86 13.82
N GLY A 80 -14.98 29.00 14.50
CA GLY A 80 -16.26 28.41 14.12
C GLY A 80 -17.26 29.39 13.50
N THR A 81 -16.90 30.68 13.30
CA THR A 81 -17.75 31.71 12.68
C THR A 81 -17.52 31.81 11.17
N GLU A 82 -17.40 30.69 10.46
CA GLU A 82 -18.16 30.65 9.21
C GLU A 82 -19.60 30.56 9.69
N ALA A 83 -20.33 31.69 9.67
CA ALA A 83 -21.76 31.68 9.92
C ALA A 83 -22.30 30.49 9.14
N LYS A 84 -22.81 29.46 9.83
CA LYS A 84 -23.36 28.27 9.17
C LYS A 84 -24.60 28.73 8.44
N ALA A 85 -24.40 29.38 7.30
CA ALA A 85 -25.41 29.66 6.32
C ALA A 85 -26.16 28.35 6.20
N VAL A 86 -27.47 28.41 6.32
CA VAL A 86 -28.30 27.21 6.28
C VAL A 86 -28.25 26.71 4.84
N LEU A 87 -27.17 25.98 4.54
CA LEU A 87 -26.91 25.47 3.21
C LEU A 87 -28.02 24.47 2.89
N PRO A 88 -28.52 24.45 1.64
CA PRO A 88 -29.48 23.47 1.19
C PRO A 88 -28.94 22.05 1.44
N LYS A 89 -29.84 21.10 1.74
CA LYS A 89 -29.51 19.70 2.07
C LYS A 89 -28.58 19.05 1.03
N LYS A 90 -28.72 19.42 -0.25
CA LYS A 90 -27.88 18.96 -1.36
C LYS A 90 -26.41 19.39 -1.21
N GLU A 91 -26.16 20.64 -0.84
CA GLU A 91 -24.79 21.15 -0.63
C GLU A 91 -24.16 20.55 0.62
N LYS A 92 -24.93 20.39 1.71
CA LYS A 92 -24.44 19.72 2.92
C LYS A 92 -24.02 18.26 2.65
N LEU A 93 -24.73 17.55 1.79
CA LEU A 93 -24.37 16.18 1.41
C LEU A 93 -23.08 16.14 0.56
N LYS A 94 -22.92 17.08 -0.38
CA LYS A 94 -21.69 17.21 -1.18
C LYS A 94 -20.48 17.48 -0.29
N LEU A 95 -20.59 18.46 0.62
CA LEU A 95 -19.53 18.79 1.57
C LEU A 95 -19.16 17.60 2.46
N ARG A 96 -20.14 16.78 2.89
CA ARG A 96 -19.85 15.55 3.64
C ARG A 96 -19.06 14.55 2.82
N ARG A 97 -19.45 14.34 1.55
CA ARG A 97 -18.75 13.43 0.63
C ARG A 97 -17.32 13.93 0.36
N GLU A 98 -17.15 15.21 0.08
CA GLU A 98 -15.84 15.83 -0.18
C GLU A 98 -14.93 15.71 1.04
N ARG A 99 -15.42 16.05 2.23
CA ARG A 99 -14.66 15.88 3.49
C ARG A 99 -14.29 14.41 3.74
N TRP A 100 -15.18 13.48 3.39
CA TRP A 100 -14.90 12.05 3.51
C TRP A 100 -13.84 11.59 2.51
N LEU A 101 -13.90 12.04 1.26
CA LEU A 101 -12.88 11.75 0.23
C LEU A 101 -11.52 12.32 0.63
N GLN A 102 -11.48 13.59 1.08
CA GLN A 102 -10.28 14.23 1.61
C GLN A 102 -9.68 13.43 2.76
N LYS A 103 -10.52 12.92 3.68
CA LYS A 103 -10.07 12.07 4.79
C LYS A 103 -9.47 10.75 4.29
N ILE A 104 -10.06 10.13 3.28
CA ILE A 104 -9.53 8.89 2.67
C ILE A 104 -8.17 9.16 2.01
N GLU A 105 -8.06 10.24 1.24
CA GLU A 105 -6.82 10.63 0.56
C GLU A 105 -5.71 10.94 1.57
N ALA A 106 -6.02 11.70 2.62
CA ALA A 106 -5.08 12.00 3.69
C ALA A 106 -4.58 10.73 4.39
N LEU A 107 -5.48 9.77 4.66
CA LEU A 107 -5.11 8.49 5.26
C LEU A 107 -4.18 7.67 4.34
N LYS A 108 -4.50 7.61 3.04
CA LYS A 108 -3.68 6.91 2.04
C LYS A 108 -2.29 7.53 1.93
N LEU A 109 -2.20 8.85 1.91
CA LEU A 109 -0.93 9.57 1.83
C LEU A 109 -0.08 9.29 3.08
N ALA A 110 -0.66 9.44 4.27
CA ALA A 110 0.02 9.15 5.52
C ALA A 110 0.48 7.67 5.61
N GLU A 111 -0.32 6.73 5.11
CA GLU A 111 0.07 5.32 5.08
C GLU A 111 1.24 5.05 4.11
N GLN A 112 1.25 5.71 2.94
CA GLN A 112 2.36 5.63 2.00
C GLN A 112 3.65 6.20 2.61
N GLU A 113 3.58 7.36 3.25
CA GLU A 113 4.71 7.97 3.96
C GLU A 113 5.24 7.07 5.07
N ARG A 114 4.35 6.50 5.90
CA ARG A 114 4.73 5.56 6.96
C ARG A 114 5.45 4.34 6.38
N ARG A 115 4.94 3.75 5.29
CA ARG A 115 5.54 2.60 4.64
C ARG A 115 6.90 2.96 4.03
N ALA A 116 7.02 4.13 3.42
CA ALA A 116 8.29 4.64 2.91
C ALA A 116 9.30 4.81 4.05
N GLN A 117 8.91 5.44 5.16
CA GLN A 117 9.75 5.59 6.35
C GLN A 117 10.19 4.23 6.94
N GLN A 118 9.31 3.23 6.98
CA GLN A 118 9.67 1.88 7.42
C GLN A 118 10.70 1.23 6.48
N ARG A 119 10.53 1.40 5.17
CA ARG A 119 11.51 0.92 4.18
C ARG A 119 12.86 1.61 4.36
N ARG A 120 12.87 2.92 4.59
CA ARG A 120 14.06 3.73 4.87
C ARG A 120 14.77 3.28 6.14
N LYS A 121 14.02 3.02 7.22
CA LYS A 121 14.56 2.49 8.49
C LYS A 121 15.13 1.08 8.34
N ALA A 122 14.59 0.28 7.42
CA ALA A 122 15.06 -1.07 7.13
C ALA A 122 16.32 -1.10 6.25
N THR A 123 16.57 -0.05 5.45
CA THR A 123 17.82 0.10 4.71
C THR A 123 18.92 0.65 5.63
N VAL A 124 20.07 0.00 5.66
CA VAL A 124 21.24 0.49 6.41
C VAL A 124 21.60 1.90 5.91
N VAL A 125 21.72 2.84 6.85
CA VAL A 125 21.69 4.31 6.74
C VAL A 125 22.69 4.96 5.75
N VAL A 126 23.51 4.19 5.06
CA VAL A 126 24.44 4.71 4.05
C VAL A 126 23.71 4.89 2.71
N GLY A 127 22.90 5.94 2.57
CA GLY A 127 22.41 6.37 1.26
C GLY A 127 20.99 6.93 1.14
N ASP A 128 20.21 7.01 2.22
CA ASP A 128 18.89 7.67 2.14
C ASP A 128 19.06 9.20 2.22
N LEU A 129 18.88 9.88 1.09
CA LEU A 129 18.96 11.34 0.99
C LEU A 129 17.63 12.03 1.31
N GLN A 130 16.55 11.27 1.49
CA GLN A 130 15.24 11.88 1.71
C GLN A 130 15.12 12.66 3.03
N PRO A 131 15.72 12.23 4.16
CA PRO A 131 15.72 13.03 5.39
C PRO A 131 16.34 14.43 5.21
N LEU A 132 17.35 14.56 4.33
CA LEU A 132 17.96 15.85 4.01
C LEU A 132 17.03 16.72 3.15
N ARG A 133 16.29 16.10 2.21
CA ARG A 133 15.31 16.80 1.36
C ARG A 133 14.12 17.31 2.17
N ASP A 134 13.62 16.50 3.11
CA ASP A 134 12.48 16.85 3.96
C ASP A 134 12.86 17.96 4.97
N ALA A 135 14.13 18.04 5.40
CA ALA A 135 14.63 19.05 6.31
C ALA A 135 15.05 20.38 5.64
N LEU A 136 15.31 20.38 4.33
CA LEU A 136 15.82 21.53 3.58
C LEU A 136 15.08 21.67 2.22
N PRO A 137 13.90 22.31 2.20
CA PRO A 137 13.12 22.50 0.97
C PRO A 137 13.84 23.28 -0.14
N GLU A 138 14.93 24.00 0.18
CA GLU A 138 15.77 24.75 -0.77
C GLU A 138 16.64 23.86 -1.70
N LEU A 139 16.86 22.58 -1.36
CA LEU A 139 17.69 21.67 -2.18
C LEU A 139 17.02 21.25 -3.50
N LEU A 140 15.70 21.41 -3.63
CA LEU A 140 14.97 21.04 -4.85
C LEU A 140 15.40 21.89 -6.06
N GLU A 141 15.73 23.16 -5.82
CA GLU A 141 16.15 24.10 -6.87
C GLU A 141 17.59 23.84 -7.34
N LEU A 142 18.45 23.33 -6.45
CA LEU A 142 19.86 23.07 -6.72
C LEU A 142 20.11 21.74 -7.46
N GLU A 143 19.26 20.73 -7.27
CA GLU A 143 19.42 19.42 -7.94
C GLU A 143 19.06 19.49 -9.45
N ALA A 144 18.20 20.42 -9.85
CA ALA A 144 17.75 20.58 -11.24
C ALA A 144 18.90 20.84 -12.25
N GLY A 145 20.06 21.32 -11.79
CA GLY A 145 21.23 21.60 -12.64
C GLY A 145 22.28 20.47 -12.77
N GLY A 146 22.14 19.37 -12.02
CA GLY A 146 23.32 18.57 -11.64
C GLY A 146 23.50 17.16 -12.23
N ARG A 147 22.65 16.65 -13.14
CA ARG A 147 22.67 15.22 -13.50
C ARG A 147 23.29 14.90 -14.86
N ARG A 148 24.62 15.05 -14.98
CA ARG A 148 25.39 14.39 -16.05
C ARG A 148 25.65 12.93 -15.68
N GLN A 149 24.88 12.01 -16.25
CA GLN A 149 25.13 10.58 -16.11
C GLN A 149 26.37 10.17 -16.90
N ARG A 150 27.39 9.68 -16.17
CA ARG A 150 28.56 9.04 -16.74
C ARG A 150 28.15 7.75 -17.45
N THR A 151 28.55 7.66 -18.71
CA THR A 151 28.49 6.51 -19.60
C THR A 151 29.16 5.27 -18.96
N ARG A 152 28.56 4.08 -19.13
CA ARG A 152 29.22 2.81 -18.82
C ARG A 152 28.93 1.76 -19.91
N GLY A 153 29.99 1.05 -20.27
CA GLY A 153 30.20 0.19 -21.43
C GLY A 153 29.16 -0.91 -21.65
N ALA A 154 28.98 -1.19 -22.94
CA ALA A 154 28.20 -2.29 -23.49
C ALA A 154 28.84 -3.62 -23.12
N GLY A 155 28.18 -4.37 -22.25
CA GLY A 155 28.34 -5.81 -22.14
C GLY A 155 27.04 -6.45 -22.61
N SER A 156 27.11 -7.44 -23.49
CA SER A 156 25.98 -8.13 -24.13
C SER A 156 24.98 -8.80 -23.17
N ARG A 157 25.19 -8.70 -21.85
CA ARG A 157 24.29 -9.27 -20.84
C ARG A 157 23.49 -8.16 -20.19
N PRO A 158 22.16 -8.31 -20.08
CA PRO A 158 21.36 -7.31 -19.40
C PRO A 158 21.81 -7.22 -17.96
N ARG A 159 22.40 -6.08 -17.58
CA ARG A 159 22.78 -5.82 -16.19
C ARG A 159 21.53 -5.95 -15.31
N PRO A 160 21.66 -6.28 -14.01
CA PRO A 160 20.52 -6.28 -13.09
C PRO A 160 19.68 -4.98 -13.14
N ALA A 161 20.32 -3.85 -13.45
CA ALA A 161 19.67 -2.56 -13.67
C ALA A 161 18.82 -2.48 -14.96
N GLU A 162 19.16 -3.26 -15.99
CA GLU A 162 18.43 -3.34 -17.26
C GLU A 162 17.21 -4.26 -17.16
N LEU A 163 17.35 -5.40 -16.46
CA LEU A 163 16.23 -6.32 -16.18
C LEU A 163 15.07 -5.62 -15.45
N SER A 164 15.39 -4.68 -14.56
CA SER A 164 14.38 -3.88 -13.83
C SER A 164 13.55 -2.97 -14.73
N ARG A 165 14.06 -2.59 -15.92
CA ARG A 165 13.38 -1.69 -16.86
C ARG A 165 12.48 -2.44 -17.84
N MET A 166 12.69 -3.75 -18.01
CA MET A 166 11.95 -4.59 -18.96
C MET A 166 10.60 -5.05 -18.41
N SER A 167 9.68 -5.41 -19.32
CA SER A 167 8.41 -6.03 -18.97
C SER A 167 8.60 -7.46 -18.45
N ALA A 168 7.61 -8.00 -17.73
CA ALA A 168 7.71 -9.35 -17.19
C ALA A 168 7.86 -10.43 -18.28
N ALA A 169 7.13 -10.29 -19.40
CA ALA A 169 7.22 -11.23 -20.52
C ALA A 169 8.61 -11.23 -21.16
N GLN A 170 9.21 -10.05 -21.34
CA GLN A 170 10.58 -9.94 -21.87
C GLN A 170 11.62 -10.61 -20.96
N ARG A 171 11.44 -10.51 -19.63
CA ARG A 171 12.33 -11.21 -18.68
C ARG A 171 12.21 -12.72 -18.80
N LEU A 172 11.00 -13.25 -18.96
CA LEU A 172 10.79 -14.69 -19.14
C LEU A 172 11.49 -15.20 -20.40
N GLN A 173 11.38 -14.46 -21.50
CA GLN A 173 12.04 -14.82 -22.76
C GLN A 173 13.58 -14.92 -22.60
N LEU A 174 14.21 -13.94 -21.95
CA LEU A 174 15.65 -14.00 -21.67
C LEU A 174 16.04 -15.21 -20.81
N LEU A 175 15.21 -15.56 -19.82
CA LEU A 175 15.45 -16.73 -18.99
C LEU A 175 15.28 -18.04 -19.78
N GLU A 176 14.36 -18.08 -20.74
CA GLU A 176 14.18 -19.22 -21.64
C GLU A 176 15.39 -19.39 -22.57
N GLU A 177 15.92 -18.29 -23.11
CA GLU A 177 17.14 -18.28 -23.94
C GLU A 177 18.38 -18.74 -23.14
N GLU A 178 18.55 -18.27 -21.91
CA GLU A 178 19.65 -18.73 -21.04
C GLU A 178 19.47 -20.19 -20.63
N ARG A 179 18.23 -20.63 -20.39
CA ARG A 179 17.91 -22.03 -20.09
C ARG A 179 18.29 -22.95 -21.26
N THR A 180 17.94 -22.60 -22.50
CA THR A 180 18.28 -23.41 -23.67
C THR A 180 19.79 -23.45 -23.88
N ARG A 181 20.47 -22.30 -23.82
CA ARG A 181 21.93 -22.21 -23.91
C ARG A 181 22.64 -23.06 -22.85
N PHE A 182 22.12 -23.05 -21.63
CA PHE A 182 22.69 -23.87 -20.54
C PHE A 182 22.42 -25.37 -20.76
N GLN A 183 21.24 -25.74 -21.25
CA GLN A 183 20.93 -27.13 -21.60
C GLN A 183 21.85 -27.66 -22.70
N GLU A 184 22.15 -26.85 -23.72
CA GLU A 184 23.12 -27.19 -24.77
C GLU A 184 24.53 -27.38 -24.22
N LEU A 185 24.98 -26.47 -23.33
CA LEU A 185 26.28 -26.59 -22.67
C LEU A 185 26.36 -27.87 -21.83
N LEU A 186 25.30 -28.21 -21.09
CA LEU A 186 25.21 -29.48 -20.36
C LEU A 186 25.11 -30.71 -21.25
N ALA A 187 24.63 -30.57 -22.49
CA ALA A 187 24.61 -31.64 -23.49
C ALA A 187 26.01 -31.88 -24.10
N SER A 188 26.90 -30.89 -24.05
CA SER A 188 28.25 -31.00 -24.61
C SER A 188 29.10 -32.04 -23.84
N PRO A 189 29.70 -33.03 -24.53
CA PRO A 189 30.53 -34.04 -23.88
C PRO A 189 31.79 -33.46 -23.22
N ALA A 190 32.36 -32.41 -23.81
CA ALA A 190 33.56 -31.75 -23.29
C ALA A 190 33.33 -31.13 -21.90
N TYR A 191 32.17 -30.47 -21.69
CA TYR A 191 31.80 -29.93 -20.39
C TYR A 191 31.52 -31.03 -19.36
N ARG A 192 30.90 -32.15 -19.78
CA ARG A 192 30.65 -33.29 -18.90
C ARG A 192 31.92 -34.01 -18.46
N ALA A 193 32.90 -34.15 -19.34
CA ALA A 193 34.15 -34.82 -19.04
C ALA A 193 35.03 -33.99 -18.09
N SER A 194 35.14 -32.68 -18.32
CA SER A 194 35.99 -31.79 -17.51
C SER A 194 35.42 -30.36 -17.43
N PRO A 195 34.50 -30.09 -16.48
CA PRO A 195 33.79 -28.80 -16.44
C PRO A 195 34.71 -27.63 -16.12
N LEU A 196 35.64 -27.80 -15.18
CA LEU A 196 36.57 -26.73 -14.79
C LEU A 196 37.49 -26.30 -15.94
N LEU A 197 37.95 -27.25 -16.76
CA LEU A 197 38.80 -26.96 -17.90
C LEU A 197 38.03 -26.21 -19.00
N ALA A 198 36.80 -26.63 -19.29
CA ALA A 198 35.94 -25.95 -20.26
C ALA A 198 35.63 -24.51 -19.84
N ILE A 199 35.35 -24.27 -18.55
CA ILE A 199 35.15 -22.92 -18.00
C ILE A 199 36.43 -22.10 -18.15
N GLY A 200 37.60 -22.66 -17.81
CA GLY A 200 38.88 -21.98 -17.94
C GLY A 200 39.19 -21.54 -19.37
N GLN A 201 38.94 -22.41 -20.35
CA GLN A 201 39.10 -22.10 -21.77
C GLN A 201 38.15 -20.99 -22.22
N GLN A 202 36.89 -21.04 -21.82
CA GLN A 202 35.91 -20.01 -22.14
C GLN A 202 36.32 -18.64 -21.58
N LEU A 203 36.78 -18.60 -20.33
CA LEU A 203 37.24 -17.36 -19.69
C LEU A 203 38.47 -16.79 -20.41
N ALA A 204 39.44 -17.64 -20.79
CA ALA A 204 40.61 -17.21 -21.55
C ALA A 204 40.22 -16.60 -22.91
N GLN A 205 39.26 -17.20 -23.62
CA GLN A 205 38.73 -16.67 -24.88
C GLN A 205 38.04 -15.31 -24.68
N GLN A 206 37.22 -15.16 -23.63
CA GLN A 206 36.57 -13.88 -23.32
C GLN A 206 37.58 -12.78 -23.01
N MET A 207 38.62 -13.08 -22.22
CA MET A 207 39.68 -12.12 -21.93
C MET A 207 40.41 -11.65 -23.19
N GLN A 208 40.67 -12.55 -24.14
CA GLN A 208 41.29 -12.18 -25.41
C GLN A 208 40.39 -11.27 -26.25
N LEU A 209 39.09 -11.57 -26.34
CA LEU A 209 38.12 -10.74 -27.05
C LEU A 209 37.96 -9.34 -26.44
N ASP A 210 37.87 -9.27 -25.11
CA ASP A 210 37.75 -8.00 -24.39
C ASP A 210 39.02 -7.14 -24.53
N SER A 211 40.20 -7.79 -24.60
CA SER A 211 41.48 -7.09 -24.83
C SER A 211 41.66 -6.62 -26.27
N GLY A 212 41.15 -7.37 -27.27
CA GLY A 212 41.21 -7.00 -28.68
C GLY A 212 40.21 -5.91 -29.08
N ALA A 213 39.15 -5.68 -28.29
CA ALA A 213 38.17 -4.62 -28.51
C ALA A 213 38.58 -3.24 -27.95
N GLN A 214 39.74 -3.16 -27.27
CA GLN A 214 40.27 -1.94 -26.64
C GLN A 214 41.44 -1.29 -27.40
N LEU A 215 41.85 -1.87 -28.54
CA LEU A 215 42.81 -1.29 -29.49
C LEU A 215 42.07 -0.71 -30.70
#